data_AF-A0A7Z0KWG2-F1
#
_entry.id   AF-A0A7Z0KWG2-F1
#
_cell.length_a   1.000
_cell.length_b   1.000
_cell.length_c   1.000
_cell.angle_alpha   90.00
_cell.angle_beta   90.00
_cell.angle_gamma   90.00
#
_symmetry.space_group_name_H-M   'P 1'
#
loop_
_entity.id
_entity.type
_entity.pdbx_description
1 polymer ?
#
loop_
_entity_poly.entity_id
_entity_poly.type
_entity_poly.pdbx_seq_one_letter_code
_entity_poly.pdbx_strand_id
1 'polypeptide(L)'
;MLKIFKKYYGYQWLAAFMLGLVLPFIGKLLSVSGLHKVIWFYLIINGLYTLYLGYSVRKRGLSPLILFALPAVFSGISTLLLHLVSHQYGFYFGLMYIVLSLFTFFGDTRDDPDENQIPVENGFRDLKSETKNDGQVSVDGNLKV
;
A
#
# COMPACT_ATOMS: atom_id res chain seq x y z
N MET A 1 1.58 12.12 -27.29
CA MET A 1 0.96 11.03 -26.50
C MET A 1 1.24 9.65 -27.11
N LEU A 2 2.50 9.20 -27.21
CA LEU A 2 2.83 7.89 -27.81
C LEU A 2 4.17 7.30 -27.32
N LYS A 3 4.57 7.62 -26.08
CA LYS A 3 5.82 7.10 -25.46
C LYS A 3 5.59 6.41 -24.10
N ILE A 4 4.36 6.02 -23.78
CA ILE A 4 4.03 5.30 -22.53
C ILE A 4 3.93 3.78 -22.74
N PHE A 5 3.90 3.31 -23.99
CA PHE A 5 3.76 1.89 -24.34
C PHE A 5 5.10 1.17 -24.52
N LYS A 6 5.99 1.17 -23.52
CA LYS A 6 7.18 0.30 -23.56
C LYS A 6 7.36 -0.54 -22.29
N LYS A 7 7.30 -1.86 -22.54
CA LYS A 7 8.09 -2.93 -21.91
C LYS A 7 7.54 -3.70 -20.69
N TYR A 8 6.22 -3.92 -20.52
CA TYR A 8 5.73 -4.96 -19.58
C TYR A 8 4.41 -5.68 -19.98
N TYR A 9 3.81 -5.38 -21.14
CA TYR A 9 2.49 -5.92 -21.49
C TYR A 9 2.49 -7.41 -21.87
N GLY A 10 3.59 -7.98 -22.41
CA GLY A 10 3.61 -9.37 -22.87
C GLY A 10 3.34 -10.38 -21.74
N TYR A 11 3.95 -10.19 -20.57
CA TYR A 11 3.71 -11.03 -19.40
C TYR A 11 2.30 -10.84 -18.83
N GLN A 12 1.72 -9.66 -18.96
CA GLN A 12 0.34 -9.38 -18.52
C GLN A 12 -0.68 -10.08 -19.43
N TRP A 13 -0.44 -10.10 -20.74
CA TRP A 13 -1.25 -10.88 -21.68
C TRP A 13 -1.08 -12.39 -21.48
N LEU A 14 0.13 -12.85 -21.18
CA LEU A 14 0.37 -14.25 -20.84
C LEU A 14 -0.31 -14.64 -19.53
N ALA A 15 -0.24 -13.79 -18.51
CA ALA A 15 -0.93 -13.99 -17.24
C ALA A 15 -2.45 -13.97 -17.43
N ALA A 16 -2.99 -13.04 -18.22
CA ALA A 16 -4.40 -12.98 -18.56
C ALA A 16 -4.86 -14.25 -19.32
N PHE A 17 -4.03 -14.75 -20.25
CA PHE A 17 -4.31 -15.99 -20.97
C PHE A 17 -4.24 -17.22 -20.06
N MET A 18 -3.23 -17.30 -19.19
CA MET A 18 -3.13 -18.38 -18.21
C MET A 18 -4.30 -18.36 -17.22
N LEU A 19 -4.67 -17.19 -16.70
CA LEU A 19 -5.82 -17.07 -15.79
C LEU A 19 -7.15 -17.32 -16.51
N GLY A 20 -7.30 -16.89 -17.76
CA GLY A 20 -8.52 -17.12 -18.53
C GLY A 20 -8.70 -18.57 -18.96
N LEU A 21 -7.60 -19.25 -19.31
CA LEU A 21 -7.65 -20.60 -19.89
C LEU A 21 -7.36 -21.71 -18.87
N VAL A 22 -6.36 -21.57 -18.00
CA VAL A 22 -5.94 -22.65 -17.09
C VAL A 22 -6.87 -22.76 -15.88
N LEU A 23 -7.37 -21.64 -15.39
CA LEU A 23 -8.23 -21.58 -14.22
C LEU A 23 -9.57 -22.34 -14.38
N PRO A 24 -10.31 -22.25 -15.51
CA PRO A 24 -11.50 -23.07 -15.71
C PRO A 24 -11.17 -24.57 -15.83
N PHE A 25 -10.00 -24.93 -16.34
CA PHE A 25 -9.54 -26.33 -16.41
C PHE A 25 -9.25 -26.91 -15.02
N ILE A 26 -8.54 -26.19 -14.15
CA ILE A 26 -8.31 -26.62 -12.76
C ILE A 26 -9.65 -26.79 -12.03
N GLY A 27 -10.58 -25.85 -12.23
CA GLY A 27 -11.91 -25.95 -11.66
C GLY A 27 -12.69 -27.19 -12.15
N LYS A 28 -12.54 -27.60 -13.41
CA LYS A 28 -13.15 -28.84 -13.92
C LYS A 28 -12.50 -30.08 -13.31
N LEU A 29 -11.16 -30.09 -13.17
CA LEU A 29 -10.42 -31.24 -12.63
C LEU A 29 -10.79 -31.56 -11.18
N LEU A 30 -11.03 -30.54 -10.35
CA LEU A 30 -11.32 -30.72 -8.93
C LEU A 30 -12.80 -31.04 -8.62
N SER A 31 -13.68 -31.19 -9.63
CA SER A 31 -15.14 -31.38 -9.45
C SER A 31 -15.80 -30.39 -8.49
N VAL A 32 -15.21 -29.19 -8.39
CA VAL A 32 -15.63 -28.15 -7.44
C VAL A 32 -16.92 -27.50 -7.96
N SER A 33 -17.91 -27.30 -7.09
CA SER A 33 -19.13 -26.58 -7.47
C SER A 33 -18.80 -25.18 -8.03
N GLY A 34 -19.59 -24.68 -8.97
CA GLY A 34 -19.34 -23.35 -9.58
C GLY A 34 -19.17 -22.25 -8.53
N LEU A 35 -19.94 -22.33 -7.44
CA LEU A 35 -19.88 -21.40 -6.32
C LEU A 35 -18.51 -21.43 -5.61
N HIS A 36 -17.97 -22.62 -5.35
CA HIS A 36 -16.66 -22.75 -4.71
C HIS A 36 -15.52 -22.24 -5.61
N LYS A 37 -15.61 -22.40 -6.93
CA LYS A 37 -14.62 -21.82 -7.87
C LYS A 37 -14.57 -20.30 -7.75
N VAL A 38 -15.74 -19.67 -7.68
CA VAL A 38 -15.87 -18.21 -7.54
C VAL A 38 -15.36 -17.74 -6.18
N ILE A 39 -15.65 -18.46 -5.09
CA ILE A 39 -15.10 -18.16 -3.76
C ILE A 39 -13.57 -18.20 -3.78
N TRP A 40 -12.97 -19.27 -4.32
CA TRP A 40 -11.52 -19.39 -4.41
C TRP A 40 -10.89 -18.30 -5.27
N PHE A 41 -11.56 -17.93 -6.36
CA PHE A 41 -11.13 -16.84 -7.23
C PHE A 41 -11.05 -15.52 -6.48
N TYR A 42 -12.11 -15.14 -5.78
CA TYR A 42 -12.12 -13.91 -4.97
C TYR A 42 -11.13 -13.97 -3.82
N LEU A 43 -10.97 -15.13 -3.16
CA LEU A 43 -9.98 -15.31 -2.10
C LEU A 43 -8.57 -15.04 -2.62
N ILE A 44 -8.16 -15.72 -3.70
CA ILE A 44 -6.79 -15.65 -4.19
C ILE A 44 -6.49 -14.28 -4.80
N ILE A 45 -7.33 -13.78 -5.71
CA ILE A 45 -7.02 -12.55 -6.45
C ILE A 45 -7.09 -11.34 -5.53
N ASN A 46 -8.21 -11.14 -4.82
CA ASN A 46 -8.33 -9.99 -3.93
C ASN A 46 -7.42 -10.14 -2.71
N GLY A 47 -7.23 -11.36 -2.20
CA GLY A 47 -6.32 -11.62 -1.08
C GLY A 47 -4.88 -11.24 -1.39
N LEU A 48 -4.33 -11.72 -2.51
CA LEU A 48 -3.00 -11.34 -2.99
C LEU A 48 -2.90 -9.84 -3.24
N TYR A 49 -3.93 -9.24 -3.84
CA TYR A 49 -3.96 -7.80 -4.07
C TYR A 49 -3.98 -7.02 -2.76
N THR A 50 -4.75 -7.43 -1.73
CA THR A 50 -4.75 -6.76 -0.42
C THR A 50 -3.42 -6.87 0.31
N LEU A 51 -2.75 -8.02 0.22
CA LEU A 51 -1.41 -8.19 0.76
C LEU A 51 -0.43 -7.21 0.09
N TYR A 52 -0.47 -7.14 -1.25
CA TYR A 52 0.33 -6.20 -2.02
C TYR A 52 -0.01 -4.74 -1.69
N LEU A 53 -1.29 -4.42 -1.52
CA LEU A 53 -1.76 -3.08 -1.20
C LEU A 53 -1.21 -2.62 0.16
N GLY A 54 -1.32 -3.43 1.21
CA GLY A 54 -0.77 -3.10 2.52
C GLY A 54 0.73 -2.82 2.50
N TYR A 55 1.49 -3.70 1.85
CA TYR A 55 2.92 -3.52 1.63
C TYR A 55 3.24 -2.24 0.83
N SER A 56 2.51 -2.00 -0.26
CA SER A 56 2.76 -0.84 -1.13
C SER A 56 2.35 0.47 -0.50
N VAL A 57 1.29 0.50 0.32
CA VAL A 57 0.86 1.69 1.05
C VAL A 57 1.93 2.09 2.06
N ARG A 58 2.46 1.13 2.81
CA ARG A 58 3.59 1.34 3.72
C ARG A 58 4.81 1.88 2.99
N LYS A 59 5.32 1.15 2.00
CA LYS A 59 6.55 1.50 1.27
C LYS A 59 6.52 2.88 0.59
N ARG A 60 5.33 3.35 0.22
CA ARG A 60 5.14 4.62 -0.51
C ARG A 60 4.68 5.76 0.40
N GLY A 61 4.48 5.53 1.69
CA GLY A 61 3.95 6.54 2.62
C GLY A 61 2.55 7.03 2.25
N LEU A 62 1.72 6.17 1.64
CA LEU A 62 0.35 6.52 1.27
C LEU A 62 -0.55 6.58 2.50
N SER A 63 -1.67 7.31 2.41
CA SER A 63 -2.66 7.36 3.49
C SER A 63 -3.16 5.95 3.84
N PRO A 64 -3.12 5.54 5.13
CA PRO A 64 -3.65 4.24 5.59
C PRO A 64 -5.14 4.03 5.27
N LEU A 65 -5.89 5.10 5.00
CA LEU A 65 -7.29 5.01 4.60
C LEU A 65 -7.49 4.21 3.30
N ILE A 66 -6.47 4.16 2.42
CA ILE A 66 -6.50 3.38 1.18
C ILE A 66 -6.66 1.87 1.45
N LEU A 67 -6.21 1.38 2.60
CA LEU A 67 -6.36 -0.03 2.98
C LEU A 67 -7.82 -0.47 3.05
N PHE A 68 -8.73 0.46 3.34
CA PHE A 68 -10.16 0.19 3.41
C PHE A 68 -10.88 0.30 2.06
N ALA A 69 -10.23 0.83 1.02
CA ALA A 69 -10.86 1.06 -0.28
C ALA A 69 -11.34 -0.25 -0.92
N LEU A 70 -10.48 -1.27 -1.01
CA LEU A 70 -10.86 -2.55 -1.60
C LEU A 70 -11.90 -3.32 -0.75
N PRO A 71 -11.73 -3.47 0.59
CA PRO A 71 -12.77 -4.05 1.44
C PRO A 71 -14.14 -3.37 1.31
N ALA A 72 -14.16 -2.03 1.28
CA ALA A 72 -15.38 -1.24 1.16
C ALA A 72 -16.02 -1.39 -0.23
N VAL A 73 -15.22 -1.39 -1.30
CA VAL A 73 -15.72 -1.62 -2.66
C VAL A 73 -16.27 -3.03 -2.80
N PHE A 74 -15.59 -4.05 -2.29
CA PHE A 74 -16.06 -5.43 -2.38
C PHE A 74 -17.34 -5.67 -1.56
N SER A 75 -17.36 -5.19 -0.32
CA SER A 75 -18.53 -5.35 0.56
C SER A 75 -19.70 -4.47 0.13
N GLY A 76 -19.45 -3.23 -0.30
CA GLY A 76 -20.49 -2.30 -0.72
C GLY A 76 -20.99 -2.58 -2.14
N ILE A 77 -20.09 -2.55 -3.12
CA ILE A 77 -20.47 -2.64 -4.54
C ILE A 77 -20.78 -4.09 -4.93
N SER A 78 -19.85 -5.02 -4.71
CA SER A 78 -20.04 -6.40 -5.16
C SER A 78 -21.15 -7.12 -4.39
N THR A 79 -21.34 -6.79 -3.11
CA THR A 79 -22.30 -7.49 -2.25
C THR A 79 -23.65 -6.76 -2.13
N LEU A 80 -23.67 -5.47 -1.78
CA LEU A 80 -24.93 -4.75 -1.56
C LEU A 80 -25.56 -4.19 -2.83
N LEU A 81 -24.76 -3.67 -3.75
CA LEU A 81 -25.29 -3.01 -4.94
C LEU A 81 -25.59 -4.01 -6.06
N LEU A 82 -24.62 -4.86 -6.37
CA LEU A 82 -24.69 -5.75 -7.53
C LEU A 82 -25.11 -7.19 -7.20
N HIS A 83 -25.15 -7.55 -5.91
CA HIS A 83 -25.54 -8.89 -5.45
C HIS A 83 -24.75 -10.04 -6.12
N LEU A 84 -23.48 -9.82 -6.46
CA LEU A 84 -22.62 -10.86 -7.10
C LEU A 84 -22.27 -12.00 -6.16
N VAL A 85 -22.32 -11.76 -4.85
CA VAL A 85 -21.91 -12.69 -3.81
C VAL A 85 -22.93 -12.62 -2.67
N SER A 86 -23.15 -13.74 -1.96
CA SER A 86 -24.03 -13.71 -0.79
C SER A 86 -23.51 -12.75 0.28
N HIS A 87 -24.42 -12.15 1.06
CA HIS A 87 -24.09 -11.18 2.10
C HIS A 87 -23.02 -11.71 3.07
N GLN A 88 -23.18 -12.97 3.52
CA GLN A 88 -22.23 -13.59 4.45
C GLN A 88 -20.82 -13.62 3.88
N TYR A 89 -20.65 -14.12 2.65
CA TYR A 89 -19.34 -14.19 2.02
C TYR A 89 -18.78 -12.79 1.74
N GLY A 90 -19.59 -11.85 1.27
CA GLY A 90 -19.17 -10.48 1.00
C GLY A 90 -18.54 -9.80 2.21
N PHE A 91 -19.21 -9.86 3.37
CA PHE A 91 -18.71 -9.27 4.60
C PHE A 91 -17.52 -10.05 5.20
N TYR A 92 -17.53 -11.39 5.16
CA TYR A 92 -16.40 -12.18 5.64
C TYR A 92 -15.14 -11.93 4.83
N PHE A 93 -15.26 -11.85 3.50
CA PHE A 93 -14.15 -11.48 2.64
C PHE A 93 -13.69 -10.04 2.89
N GLY A 94 -14.63 -9.09 3.04
CA GLY A 94 -14.29 -7.70 3.40
C GLY A 94 -13.45 -7.60 4.66
N LEU A 95 -13.86 -8.28 5.74
CA LEU A 95 -13.09 -8.32 6.99
C LEU A 95 -11.72 -8.98 6.80
N MET A 96 -11.66 -10.11 6.09
CA MET A 96 -10.41 -10.79 5.79
C MET A 96 -9.45 -9.88 5.03
N TYR A 97 -9.93 -9.14 4.03
CA TYR A 97 -9.14 -8.20 3.24
C TYR A 97 -8.56 -7.07 4.09
N ILE A 98 -9.32 -6.55 5.06
CA ILE A 98 -8.80 -5.59 6.05
C ILE A 98 -7.64 -6.22 6.81
N VAL A 99 -7.84 -7.41 7.38
CA VAL A 99 -6.80 -8.11 8.16
C VAL A 99 -5.53 -8.35 7.34
N LEU A 100 -5.66 -8.83 6.10
CA LEU A 100 -4.51 -9.06 5.21
C LEU A 100 -3.75 -7.78 4.88
N SER A 101 -4.48 -6.70 4.61
CA SER A 101 -3.87 -5.40 4.30
C SER A 101 -3.15 -4.80 5.51
N LEU A 102 -3.73 -4.94 6.71
CA LEU A 102 -3.09 -4.50 7.96
C LEU A 102 -1.88 -5.36 8.31
N PHE A 103 -1.95 -6.67 8.05
CA PHE A 103 -0.85 -7.60 8.29
C PHE A 103 0.42 -7.19 7.51
N THR A 104 0.29 -6.85 6.24
CA THR A 104 1.45 -6.40 5.44
C THR A 104 1.80 -4.93 5.67
N PHE A 105 0.83 -4.10 6.06
CA PHE A 105 1.09 -2.72 6.44
C PHE A 105 1.89 -2.62 7.74
N PHE A 106 1.60 -3.43 8.76
CA PHE A 106 2.33 -3.48 10.04
C PHE A 106 3.48 -4.50 10.06
N GLY A 107 3.80 -5.12 8.91
CA GLY A 107 4.93 -6.05 8.82
C GLY A 107 6.26 -5.38 9.16
N ASP A 108 7.32 -6.18 9.35
CA ASP A 108 8.67 -5.73 9.75
C ASP A 108 9.17 -4.53 8.92
N THR A 109 9.54 -3.44 9.61
CA THR A 109 9.89 -2.09 9.10
C THR A 109 11.35 -1.90 8.71
N ARG A 110 12.19 -2.92 8.93
CA ARG A 110 13.66 -2.83 8.77
C ARG A 110 14.18 -2.54 7.37
N ASP A 111 13.34 -2.68 6.35
CA ASP A 111 13.67 -2.41 4.95
C ASP A 111 13.02 -1.12 4.43
N ASP A 112 12.38 -0.32 5.30
CA ASP A 112 11.71 0.89 4.85
C ASP A 112 12.70 2.02 4.52
N PRO A 113 12.46 2.76 3.42
CA PRO A 113 13.36 3.81 2.97
C PRO A 113 13.42 5.03 3.91
N ASP A 114 12.49 5.16 4.85
CA ASP A 114 12.46 6.17 5.91
C ASP A 114 13.29 5.79 7.14
N GLU A 115 13.57 4.52 7.40
CA GLU A 115 14.50 4.09 8.47
C GLU A 115 15.96 4.49 8.16
N ASN A 116 16.30 4.65 6.88
CA ASN A 116 17.57 5.22 6.42
C ASN A 116 17.59 6.76 6.36
N GLN A 117 16.49 7.44 6.73
CA GLN A 117 16.53 8.89 6.90
C GLN A 117 17.20 9.19 8.24
N ILE A 118 18.47 9.61 8.14
CA ILE A 118 19.26 10.10 9.26
C ILE A 118 18.39 11.12 10.03
N PRO A 119 18.09 10.91 11.32
CA PRO A 119 17.37 11.91 12.09
C PRO A 119 18.17 13.21 12.04
N VAL A 120 17.56 14.27 11.50
CA VAL A 120 18.16 15.60 11.48
C VAL A 120 18.05 16.17 12.89
N GLU A 121 18.84 15.64 13.81
CA GLU A 121 18.89 16.06 15.22
C GLU A 121 19.57 17.43 15.40
N ASN A 122 20.08 18.03 14.31
CA ASN A 122 20.67 19.36 14.32
C ASN A 122 19.85 20.31 13.44
N GLY A 123 18.74 20.81 13.99
CA GLY A 123 17.99 21.90 13.38
C GLY A 123 18.91 23.07 13.03
N PHE A 124 18.82 23.59 11.80
CA PHE A 124 19.31 24.88 11.31
C PHE A 124 20.41 25.58 12.15
N ARG A 125 21.55 24.94 12.39
CA ARG A 125 22.74 25.56 12.99
C ARG A 125 23.82 25.77 11.93
N ASP A 126 23.48 26.41 10.80
CA ASP A 126 24.53 27.03 9.99
C ASP A 126 24.03 28.12 9.01
N LEU A 127 23.08 28.95 9.44
CA LEU A 127 22.77 30.20 8.73
C LEU A 127 23.16 31.40 9.59
N LYS A 128 24.46 31.54 9.84
CA LYS A 128 25.21 32.81 9.95
C LYS A 128 26.54 32.57 10.67
N SER A 129 27.56 32.22 9.89
CA SER A 129 28.95 32.28 10.33
C SER A 129 29.84 32.88 9.25
N GLU A 130 29.35 33.86 8.50
CA GLU A 130 30.23 34.91 7.97
C GLU A 130 30.22 36.07 8.97
N THR A 131 31.12 36.01 9.96
CA THR A 131 31.59 37.22 10.64
C THR A 131 33.09 37.23 10.50
N LYS A 132 33.49 37.91 9.43
CA LYS A 132 34.81 38.49 9.22
C LYS A 132 35.19 39.26 10.48
N ASN A 133 36.35 38.93 11.05
CA ASN A 133 37.01 39.76 12.07
C ASN A 133 37.05 41.21 11.59
N ASP A 134 36.45 42.11 12.35
CA ASP A 134 37.01 43.44 12.64
C ASP A 134 36.12 44.18 13.65
N GLY A 135 36.76 44.72 14.70
CA GLY A 135 36.19 45.75 15.57
C GLY A 135 35.72 45.27 16.94
N GLN A 136 36.64 45.27 17.91
CA GLN A 136 36.28 45.41 19.32
C GLN A 136 35.47 46.70 19.50
N VAL A 137 34.26 46.61 20.04
CA VAL A 137 33.56 47.75 20.63
C VAL A 137 33.16 47.36 22.05
N SER A 138 33.87 47.95 23.01
CA SER A 138 33.53 47.95 24.43
C SER A 138 32.26 48.77 24.64
N VAL A 139 31.27 48.22 25.34
CA VAL A 139 30.16 49.01 25.88
C VAL A 139 29.95 48.61 27.33
N ASP A 140 30.36 49.51 28.21
CA ASP A 140 30.05 49.53 29.64
C ASP A 140 28.53 49.38 29.85
N GLY A 141 28.14 48.42 30.68
CA GLY A 141 26.75 48.10 30.99
C GLY A 141 26.58 47.80 32.47
N ASN A 142 26.72 48.84 33.28
CA ASN A 142 26.47 48.87 34.71
C ASN A 142 25.04 48.34 35.03
N LEU A 143 24.92 47.17 35.66
CA LEU A 143 23.66 46.67 36.22
C LEU A 143 23.90 46.18 37.65
N LYS A 144 23.65 47.09 38.61
CA LYS A 144 23.29 46.74 39.98
C LYS A 144 21.90 46.13 39.99
N VAL A 145 21.76 44.90 40.49
CA VAL A 145 21.00 44.55 41.72
C VAL A 145 21.67 43.32 42.34
#